data_AF-A0A538DUA2-F1
#
_entry.id   AF-A0A538DUA2-F1
#
_cell.length_a   1.000
_cell.length_b   1.000
_cell.length_c   1.000
_cell.angle_alpha   90.00
_cell.angle_beta   90.00
_cell.angle_gamma   90.00
#
_symmetry.space_group_name_H-M   'P 1'
#
loop_
_entity.id
_entity.type
_entity.pdbx_description
1 polymer ?
#
loop_
_entity_poly.entity_id
_entity_poly.type
_entity_poly.pdbx_seq_one_letter_code
_entity_poly.pdbx_strand_id
1 'polypeptide(L)' 'MKREKLVAVLPPVVFGIIFLLAWELFVVLRDIKPYLLPRPSAIWGQFHGNFRQIRKATTVTGTNAFIGLLLG' A
#
# COMPACT_ATOMS: atom_id res chain seq x y z
N MET A 1 25.10 4.83 -15.84
CA MET A 1 24.34 5.24 -14.63
C MET A 1 22.82 5.39 -14.80
N LYS A 2 22.26 6.29 -15.64
CA LYS A 2 20.78 6.45 -15.75
C LYS A 2 20.08 5.22 -16.33
N ARG A 3 20.65 4.57 -17.36
CA ARG A 3 20.07 3.37 -18.00
C ARG A 3 20.10 2.13 -17.10
N GLU A 4 21.18 1.91 -16.34
CA GLU A 4 21.27 0.78 -15.40
C GLU A 4 20.24 0.88 -14.29
N LYS A 5 20.03 2.09 -13.73
CA LYS A 5 18.99 2.32 -12.72
C LYS A 5 17.58 2.12 -13.28
N LEU A 6 17.33 2.52 -14.52
CA LEU A 6 16.05 2.27 -15.19
C LEU A 6 15.83 0.77 -15.40
N VAL A 7 16.84 0.04 -15.87
CA VAL A 7 16.76 -1.43 -16.05
C VAL A 7 16.57 -2.16 -14.71
N ALA A 8 17.08 -1.62 -13.61
CA ALA A 8 16.88 -2.20 -12.28
C ALA A 8 15.48 -1.93 -11.71
N VAL A 9 14.91 -0.73 -11.94
CA VAL A 9 13.64 -0.31 -11.33
C VAL A 9 12.43 -0.65 -12.20
N LEU A 10 12.58 -0.65 -13.52
CA LEU A 10 11.45 -0.85 -14.43
C LEU A 10 10.82 -2.25 -14.28
N PRO A 11 11.55 -3.37 -14.23
CA PRO A 11 10.95 -4.70 -14.07
C PRO A 11 10.06 -4.85 -12.83
N PRO A 12 10.49 -4.51 -11.59
CA PRO A 12 9.63 -4.65 -10.42
C PRO A 12 8.43 -3.70 -10.45
N VAL A 13 8.55 -2.50 -11.02
CA VAL A 13 7.42 -1.56 -11.16
C VAL A 13 6.38 -2.12 -12.13
N VAL A 14 6.81 -2.61 -13.30
CA VAL A 14 5.91 -3.21 -14.30
C VAL A 14 5.21 -4.42 -13.70
N PHE A 15 5.94 -5.30 -13.02
CA PHE A 15 5.35 -6.43 -12.32
C PHE A 15 4.30 -5.99 -11.29
N GLY A 16 4.62 -5.01 -10.45
CA GLY A 16 3.69 -4.48 -9.45
C GLY A 16 2.40 -3.94 -10.06
N ILE A 17 2.50 -3.18 -11.16
CA ILE A 17 1.33 -2.67 -11.89
C ILE A 17 0.48 -3.83 -12.44
N ILE A 18 1.10 -4.79 -13.12
CA ILE A 18 0.40 -5.96 -13.68
C ILE A 18 -0.30 -6.75 -12.58
N PHE A 19 0.38 -6.96 -11.45
CA PHE A 19 -0.18 -7.66 -10.31
C PHE A 19 -1.40 -6.94 -9.72
N LEU A 20 -1.32 -5.62 -9.51
CA LEU A 20 -2.45 -4.84 -8.99
C LEU A 20 -3.64 -4.85 -9.95
N LEU A 21 -3.40 -4.76 -11.25
CA LEU A 21 -4.46 -4.85 -12.26
C LEU A 21 -5.11 -6.23 -12.28
N ALA A 22 -4.31 -7.30 -12.21
CA ALA A 22 -4.81 -8.67 -12.16
C ALA A 22 -5.65 -8.91 -10.90
N TRP A 23 -5.22 -8.40 -9.75
CA TRP A 23 -5.96 -8.49 -8.50
C TRP A 23 -7.28 -7.71 -8.56
N GLU A 24 -7.26 -6.44 -8.99
CA GLU A 24 -8.47 -5.63 -9.17
C GLU A 24 -9.48 -6.35 -10.08
N LEU A 25 -9.02 -6.83 -11.24
CA LEU A 25 -9.85 -7.54 -12.20
C LEU A 25 -10.42 -8.83 -11.61
N PHE A 26 -9.62 -9.61 -10.90
CA PHE A 26 -10.07 -10.84 -10.25
C PHE A 26 -11.20 -10.57 -9.24
N VAL A 27 -11.04 -9.56 -8.38
CA VAL A 27 -12.07 -9.19 -7.38
C VAL A 27 -13.37 -8.75 -8.06
N VAL A 28 -13.27 -7.93 -9.11
CA VAL A 28 -14.42 -7.42 -9.86
C VAL A 28 -15.14 -8.55 -10.62
N LEU A 29 -14.41 -9.39 -11.37
CA LEU A 29 -15.00 -10.48 -12.16
C LEU A 29 -15.65 -11.56 -11.29
N ARG A 30 -15.16 -11.75 -10.06
CA ARG A 30 -15.65 -12.79 -9.16
C ARG A 30 -16.67 -12.27 -8.13
N ASP A 31 -17.07 -10.99 -8.22
CA ASP A 31 -17.96 -10.29 -7.27
C ASP A 31 -17.61 -10.58 -5.80
N ILE A 32 -16.31 -10.55 -5.48
CA ILE A 32 -15.85 -10.87 -4.12
C ILE A 32 -16.29 -9.76 -3.18
N LYS A 33 -16.91 -10.15 -2.06
CA LYS A 33 -17.40 -9.17 -1.09
C LYS A 33 -16.24 -8.42 -0.42
N PRO A 34 -16.33 -7.09 -0.24
CA PRO A 34 -15.21 -6.27 0.24
C PRO A 34 -14.66 -6.65 1.63
N TYR A 35 -15.48 -7.25 2.49
CA TYR A 35 -15.05 -7.71 3.82
C TYR A 35 -14.21 -9.00 3.77
N LEU A 36 -14.22 -9.73 2.65
CA LEU A 36 -13.35 -10.89 2.42
C LEU A 36 -12.04 -10.47 1.75
N LEU A 37 -12.16 -9.68 0.68
CA LEU A 37 -11.00 -9.19 -0.06
C LEU A 37 -11.35 -7.83 -0.69
N PRO A 38 -10.85 -6.72 -0.13
CA PRO A 38 -11.03 -5.41 -0.74
C PRO A 38 -10.23 -5.33 -2.04
N ARG A 39 -10.82 -4.70 -3.06
CA ARG A 39 -10.13 -4.38 -4.31
C ARG A 39 -9.04 -3.31 -4.07
N PRO A 40 -7.89 -3.36 -4.77
CA PRO A 40 -6.83 -2.37 -4.66
C PRO A 40 -7.30 -0.91 -4.71
N SER A 41 -8.23 -0.58 -5.62
CA SER A 41 -8.76 0.78 -5.75
C SER A 41 -9.51 1.27 -4.50
N ALA A 42 -10.21 0.38 -3.80
CA ALA A 42 -10.90 0.71 -2.56
C ALA A 42 -9.92 0.98 -1.41
N ILE A 43 -8.84 0.18 -1.34
CA ILE A 43 -7.76 0.41 -0.37
C ILE A 43 -7.14 1.79 -0.60
N TRP A 44 -6.85 2.13 -1.86
CA TRP A 44 -6.31 3.44 -2.23
C TRP A 44 -7.24 4.59 -1.84
N GLY A 45 -8.54 4.46 -2.13
CA GLY A 45 -9.55 5.45 -1.74
C GLY A 45 -9.60 5.67 -0.24
N GLN A 46 -9.59 4.59 0.56
CA GLN A 46 -9.59 4.69 2.02
C GLN A 46 -8.28 5.29 2.56
N PHE A 47 -7.14 4.93 1.98
CA PHE A 47 -5.85 5.47 2.38
C PHE A 47 -5.79 6.99 2.17
N HIS A 48 -6.20 7.47 0.99
CA HIS A 48 -6.21 8.91 0.70
C HIS A 48 -7.27 9.67 1.48
N GLY A 49 -8.50 9.13 1.57
CA GLY A 49 -9.59 9.75 2.31
C GLY A 49 -9.28 9.93 3.79
N ASN A 50 -8.54 8.98 4.38
CA ASN A 50 -8.19 8.99 5.81
C ASN A 50 -6.72 9.35 6.09
N PHE A 51 -5.98 9.88 5.11
CA PHE A 51 -4.53 10.07 5.21
C PHE A 51 -4.11 10.89 6.44
N ARG A 52 -4.87 11.94 6.78
CA ARG A 52 -4.60 12.78 7.96
C ARG A 52 -4.69 11.97 9.27
N GLN A 53 -5.71 11.12 9.38
CA GLN A 53 -5.91 10.27 10.55
C GLN A 53 -4.86 9.17 10.62
N ILE A 54 -4.58 8.50 9.50
CA ILE A 54 -3.52 7.50 9.38
C ILE A 54 -2.20 8.11 9.82
N ARG A 55 -1.80 9.26 9.27
CA ARG A 55 -0.56 9.94 9.64
C ARG A 55 -0.50 10.26 11.13
N LYS A 56 -1.57 10.81 11.71
CA LYS A 56 -1.64 11.11 13.15
C LYS A 56 -1.44 9.84 13.99
N ALA A 57 -2.17 8.78 13.66
CA ALA A 57 -2.07 7.50 14.37
C ALA A 57 -0.66 6.89 14.23
N THR A 58 -0.11 6.85 13.02
CA THR A 58 1.26 6.37 12.75
C THR A 58 2.30 7.16 13.55
N THR A 59 2.19 8.48 13.62
CA THR A 59 3.11 9.30 14.42
C THR A 59 3.00 8.97 15.90
N VAL A 60 1.79 8.90 16.47
CA VAL A 60 1.62 8.60 17.90
C VAL A 60 2.17 7.21 18.25
N THR A 61 1.79 6.18 17.49
CA THR A 61 2.27 4.81 17.71
C THR A 61 3.78 4.72 17.52
N GLY A 62 4.31 5.34 16.46
CA GLY A 62 5.74 5.35 16.18
C GLY A 62 6.55 6.06 17.26
N THR A 63 6.10 7.21 17.74
CA THR A 63 6.74 7.95 18.83
C THR A 63 6.69 7.16 20.14
N ASN A 64 5.55 6.55 20.48
CA ASN A 64 5.44 5.73 21.69
C ASN A 64 6.37 4.52 21.63
N ALA A 65 6.39 3.80 20.50
CA ALA A 65 7.30 2.66 20.30
C ALA A 65 8.77 3.10 20.36
N PHE A 66 9.11 4.26 19.78
CA PHE A 66 10.46 4.81 19.81
C PHE A 66 10.91 5.21 21.21
N ILE A 67 10.05 5.90 21.97
CA ILE A 67 10.33 6.25 23.38
C ILE A 67 10.50 4.98 24.20
N GLY A 68 9.61 3.99 24.03
CA GLY A 68 9.72 2.69 24.69
C GLY A 68 11.00 1.93 24.33
N LEU A 69 11.49 2.04 23.09
CA LEU A 69 12.77 1.45 22.71
C LEU A 69 13.98 2.15 23.36
N LEU A 70 13.91 3.47 23.55
CA LEU A 70 15.01 4.25 24.13
C LEU A 70 15.06 4.16 25.65
N LEU A 71 13.90 4.11 26.30
CA LEU A 71 13.77 4.24 27.76
C LEU A 71 13.24 2.99 28.45
N GLY A 72 12.85 1.97 27.68
CA GLY A 72 12.29 0.71 28.18
C GLY A 72 13.32 -0.32 28.59
#